data_AF-X1K0U5-F1
#
_entry.id   AF-X1K0U5-F1
#
_cell.length_a   1.000
_cell.length_b   1.000
_cell.length_c   1.000
_cell.angle_alpha   90.00
_cell.angle_beta   90.00
_cell.angle_gamma   90.00
#
_symmetry.space_group_name_H-M   'P 1'
#
loop_
_entity.id
_entity.type
_entity.pdbx_description
1 polymer ?
#
loop_
_entity_poly.entity_id
_entity_poly.type
_entity_poly.pdbx_seq_one_letter_code
_entity_poly.pdbx_strand_id
1 'polypeptide(L)'
;GDTDFSWREFIRRNNDELVATYGNLAHRVLTFVYRRFNGCVPQPGELDSHSQTLIAQAEDTLKSMDGLLYRCHFREAIRAAMSLAQQANRYLDKKSPWKTIEQDRQASATALYVAILVLSCLKTALYPFLPFSSQKLHQLLGFKGEVADDGWQLHFPSPGQELPSPTPLFSKLDEKLVEEETGRLGQVRG
;
A
#
# COMPACT_ATOMS: atom_id res chain seq x y z
N GLY A 1 6.16 -19.33 20.93
CA GLY A 1 5.63 -20.43 20.11
C GLY A 1 6.57 -20.61 18.94
N ASP A 2 6.96 -21.85 18.66
CA ASP A 2 7.84 -22.17 17.55
C ASP A 2 7.23 -21.70 16.22
N THR A 3 8.05 -21.25 15.27
CA THR A 3 7.58 -20.74 13.98
C THR A 3 8.11 -21.65 12.88
N ASP A 4 7.25 -22.51 12.33
CA ASP A 4 7.60 -23.36 11.20
C ASP A 4 7.47 -22.60 9.87
N PHE A 5 8.54 -22.65 9.08
CA PHE A 5 8.53 -22.11 7.72
C PHE A 5 7.90 -23.12 6.74
N SER A 6 7.04 -22.62 5.86
CA SER A 6 6.50 -23.39 4.73
C SER A 6 6.53 -22.53 3.47
N TRP A 7 7.17 -23.03 2.42
CA TRP A 7 7.17 -22.37 1.10
C TRP A 7 5.77 -22.10 0.57
N ARG A 8 4.84 -23.04 0.80
CA ARG A 8 3.44 -22.87 0.39
C ARG A 8 2.77 -21.71 1.13
N GLU A 9 2.94 -21.63 2.45
CA GLU A 9 2.37 -20.54 3.25
C GLU A 9 3.04 -19.19 2.92
N PHE A 10 4.34 -19.19 2.63
CA PHE A 10 5.08 -18.02 2.17
C PHE A 10 4.51 -17.48 0.85
N ILE A 11 4.36 -18.33 -0.17
CA ILE A 11 3.81 -17.91 -1.47
C ILE A 11 2.37 -17.45 -1.32
N ARG A 12 1.55 -18.16 -0.54
CA ARG A 12 0.17 -17.77 -0.27
C ARG A 12 0.09 -16.39 0.37
N ARG A 13 0.87 -16.12 1.42
CA ARG A 13 0.90 -14.79 2.06
C ARG A 13 1.41 -13.71 1.12
N ASN A 14 2.44 -13.96 0.32
CA ASN A 14 2.89 -13.00 -0.68
C ASN A 14 1.78 -12.68 -1.69
N ASN A 15 1.14 -13.70 -2.27
CA ASN A 15 0.16 -13.52 -3.33
C ASN A 15 -1.16 -12.92 -2.80
N ASP A 16 -1.64 -13.37 -1.64
CA ASP A 16 -2.94 -12.96 -1.10
C ASP A 16 -2.86 -11.65 -0.30
N GLU A 17 -1.81 -11.47 0.50
CA GLU A 17 -1.67 -10.27 1.34
C GLU A 17 -0.94 -9.16 0.58
N LEU A 18 0.30 -9.38 0.13
CA LEU A 18 1.10 -8.33 -0.49
C LEU A 18 0.59 -7.97 -1.89
N VAL A 19 0.46 -8.95 -2.79
CA VAL A 19 0.05 -8.70 -4.17
C VAL A 19 -1.41 -8.31 -4.25
N ALA A 20 -2.32 -9.12 -3.71
CA ALA A 20 -3.76 -8.93 -3.91
C ALA A 20 -4.38 -7.81 -3.07
N THR A 21 -3.78 -7.43 -1.93
CA THR A 21 -4.31 -6.34 -1.09
C THR A 21 -3.57 -5.03 -1.31
N TYR A 22 -2.30 -4.96 -0.93
CA TYR A 22 -1.53 -3.71 -0.95
C TYR A 22 -1.05 -3.33 -2.35
N GLY A 23 -0.44 -4.26 -3.08
CA GLY A 23 0.04 -4.07 -4.44
C GLY A 23 -1.08 -3.71 -5.41
N ASN A 24 -2.18 -4.46 -5.35
CA ASN A 24 -3.37 -4.18 -6.16
C ASN A 24 -3.98 -2.81 -5.86
N LEU A 25 -4.08 -2.42 -4.57
CA LEU A 25 -4.55 -1.08 -4.19
C LEU A 25 -3.69 0.01 -4.83
N ALA A 26 -2.37 -0.03 -4.62
CA ALA A 26 -1.45 0.96 -5.14
C ALA A 26 -1.52 1.05 -6.67
N HIS A 27 -1.43 -0.10 -7.35
CA HIS A 27 -1.46 -0.14 -8.80
C HIS A 27 -2.79 0.34 -9.38
N ARG A 28 -3.93 -0.07 -8.79
CA ARG A 28 -5.27 0.32 -9.25
C ARG A 28 -5.49 1.83 -9.09
N VAL A 29 -5.13 2.41 -7.94
CA VAL A 29 -5.25 3.85 -7.67
C VAL A 29 -4.37 4.65 -8.61
N LEU A 30 -3.06 4.35 -8.65
CA LEU A 30 -2.11 5.11 -9.46
C LEU A 30 -2.39 5.00 -10.96
N THR A 31 -2.76 3.81 -11.45
CA THR A 31 -3.19 3.62 -12.86
C THR A 31 -4.40 4.48 -13.20
N PHE A 32 -5.39 4.51 -12.30
CA PHE A 32 -6.60 5.26 -12.57
C PHE A 32 -6.34 6.77 -12.54
N VAL A 33 -5.57 7.25 -11.57
CA VAL A 33 -5.15 8.65 -11.48
C VAL A 33 -4.34 9.05 -12.72
N TYR A 34 -3.36 8.24 -13.11
CA TYR A 34 -2.53 8.52 -14.27
C TYR A 34 -3.36 8.67 -15.55
N ARG A 35 -4.32 7.77 -15.78
CA ARG A 35 -5.18 7.78 -16.98
C ARG A 35 -6.26 8.86 -16.97
N ARG A 36 -6.83 9.17 -15.80
CA ARG A 36 -8.02 10.02 -15.71
C ARG A 36 -7.73 11.43 -15.23
N PHE A 37 -6.58 11.69 -14.62
CA PHE A 37 -6.20 12.97 -14.03
C PHE A 37 -4.81 13.43 -14.52
N ASN A 38 -4.47 13.12 -15.77
CA ASN A 38 -3.26 13.59 -16.45
C ASN A 38 -1.94 13.27 -15.73
N GLY A 39 -1.88 12.14 -15.03
CA GLY A 39 -0.67 11.82 -14.27
C GLY A 39 -0.49 12.67 -13.01
N CYS A 40 -1.47 13.45 -12.55
CA CYS A 40 -1.30 14.32 -11.38
C CYS A 40 -2.23 13.92 -10.23
N VAL A 41 -1.78 14.16 -9.00
CA VAL A 41 -2.62 14.03 -7.80
C VAL A 41 -3.87 14.89 -7.98
N PRO A 42 -5.08 14.31 -7.91
CA PRO A 42 -6.30 15.05 -8.18
C PRO A 42 -6.61 16.06 -7.07
N GLN A 43 -7.19 17.20 -7.46
CA GLN A 43 -7.69 18.19 -6.49
C GLN A 43 -8.94 17.63 -5.79
N PRO A 44 -8.91 17.43 -4.45
CA PRO A 44 -10.10 16.98 -3.74
C PRO A 44 -11.14 18.10 -3.64
N GLY A 45 -12.40 17.69 -3.57
CA GLY A 45 -13.50 18.54 -3.10
C GLY A 45 -13.65 18.42 -1.58
N GLU A 46 -14.86 18.65 -1.07
CA GLU A 46 -15.13 18.48 0.35
C GLU A 46 -14.95 17.02 0.80
N LEU A 47 -14.27 16.84 1.93
CA LEU A 47 -14.06 15.53 2.54
C LEU A 47 -15.28 15.16 3.37
N ASP A 48 -15.97 14.10 2.98
CA ASP A 48 -17.06 13.55 3.78
C ASP A 48 -16.55 12.79 5.01
N SER A 49 -17.47 12.42 5.91
CA SER A 49 -17.14 11.73 7.16
C SER A 49 -16.38 10.41 6.94
N HIS A 50 -16.69 9.66 5.87
CA HIS A 50 -15.98 8.44 5.52
C HIS A 50 -14.53 8.72 5.11
N SER A 51 -14.29 9.78 4.34
CA SER A 51 -12.96 10.21 3.92
C SER A 51 -12.12 10.66 5.12
N GLN A 52 -12.71 11.51 5.98
CA GLN A 52 -12.05 11.98 7.20
C GLN A 52 -11.71 10.81 8.13
N THR A 53 -12.63 9.85 8.30
CA THR A 53 -12.40 8.65 9.11
C THR A 53 -11.20 7.85 8.59
N LEU A 54 -11.12 7.63 7.28
CA LEU A 54 -10.02 6.85 6.70
C LEU A 54 -8.66 7.57 6.83
N ILE A 55 -8.64 8.91 6.72
CA ILE A 55 -7.43 9.70 6.95
C ILE A 55 -6.99 9.59 8.41
N ALA A 56 -7.91 9.75 9.36
CA ALA A 56 -7.61 9.58 10.79
C ALA A 56 -7.10 8.17 11.11
N GLN A 57 -7.68 7.14 10.49
CA GLN A 57 -7.18 5.76 10.63
C GLN A 57 -5.75 5.58 10.11
N ALA A 58 -5.35 6.30 9.06
CA ALA A 58 -3.97 6.29 8.59
C ALA A 58 -3.01 6.89 9.63
N GLU A 59 -3.37 8.05 10.19
CA GLU A 59 -2.62 8.69 11.28
C GLU A 59 -2.47 7.78 12.50
N ASP A 60 -3.57 7.18 12.95
CA ASP A 60 -3.59 6.29 14.11
C ASP A 60 -2.81 4.98 13.84
N THR A 61 -2.81 4.50 12.60
CA THR A 61 -2.00 3.34 12.21
C THR A 61 -0.52 3.65 12.38
N LEU A 62 -0.04 4.79 11.87
CA LEU A 62 1.37 5.16 12.00
C LEU A 62 1.79 5.37 13.47
N LYS A 63 0.94 6.02 14.26
CA LYS A 63 1.15 6.22 15.71
C LYS A 63 1.16 4.92 16.49
N SER A 64 0.21 4.02 16.23
CA SER A 64 0.13 2.73 16.94
C SER A 64 1.29 1.81 16.57
N MET A 65 1.72 1.83 15.31
CA MET A 65 2.87 1.04 14.86
C MET A 65 4.18 1.48 15.51
N ASP A 66 4.38 2.77 15.79
CA ASP A 66 5.55 3.26 16.55
C ASP A 66 5.70 2.51 17.89
N GLY A 67 4.63 2.49 18.69
CA GLY A 67 4.62 1.79 19.98
C GLY A 67 4.76 0.27 19.87
N LEU A 68 4.22 -0.34 18.81
CA LEU A 68 4.39 -1.78 18.55
C LEU A 68 5.84 -2.11 18.18
N LEU A 69 6.45 -1.32 17.30
CA LEU A 69 7.84 -1.49 16.86
C LEU A 69 8.81 -1.28 18.03
N TYR A 70 8.59 -0.26 18.86
CA TYR A 70 9.39 -0.01 20.06
C TYR A 70 9.42 -1.21 21.02
N ARG A 71 8.32 -1.97 21.08
CA ARG A 71 8.18 -3.18 21.93
C ARG A 71 8.48 -4.49 21.17
N CYS A 72 9.01 -4.41 19.96
CA CYS A 72 9.31 -5.56 19.09
C CYS A 72 8.07 -6.42 18.73
N HIS A 73 6.87 -5.85 18.72
CA HIS A 73 5.62 -6.49 18.29
C HIS A 73 5.43 -6.40 16.77
N PHE A 74 6.37 -6.98 16.02
CA PHE A 74 6.45 -6.85 14.56
C PHE A 74 5.24 -7.44 13.83
N ARG A 75 4.70 -8.57 14.31
CA ARG A 75 3.55 -9.24 13.68
C ARG A 75 2.29 -8.38 13.79
N GLU A 76 2.07 -7.78 14.94
CA GLU A 76 0.99 -6.85 15.21
C GLU A 76 1.14 -5.58 14.37
N ALA A 77 2.36 -5.05 14.25
CA ALA A 77 2.64 -3.86 13.43
C ALA A 77 2.31 -4.08 11.95
N ILE A 78 2.77 -5.19 11.35
CA ILE A 78 2.44 -5.53 9.95
C ILE A 78 0.92 -5.70 9.78
N ARG A 79 0.25 -6.38 10.73
CA ARG A 79 -1.22 -6.56 10.68
C ARG A 79 -1.96 -5.23 10.71
N ALA A 80 -1.49 -4.24 11.48
CA ALA A 80 -2.07 -2.91 11.51
C ALA A 80 -1.99 -2.22 10.13
N ALA A 81 -0.80 -2.23 9.50
CA ALA A 81 -0.62 -1.69 8.15
C ALA A 81 -1.48 -2.42 7.10
N MET A 82 -1.53 -3.75 7.13
CA MET A 82 -2.35 -4.52 6.19
C MET A 82 -3.86 -4.27 6.41
N SER A 83 -4.29 -4.09 7.65
CA SER A 83 -5.67 -3.70 7.97
C SER A 83 -6.02 -2.33 7.37
N LEU A 84 -5.12 -1.35 7.42
CA LEU A 84 -5.30 -0.05 6.77
C LEU A 84 -5.44 -0.19 5.24
N ALA A 85 -4.60 -1.01 4.60
CA ALA A 85 -4.73 -1.29 3.15
C ALA A 85 -6.08 -1.93 2.80
N GLN A 86 -6.59 -2.85 3.64
CA GLN A 86 -7.93 -3.42 3.45
C GLN A 86 -9.05 -2.38 3.63
N GLN A 87 -8.90 -1.47 4.60
CA GLN A 87 -9.85 -0.37 4.82
C GLN A 87 -9.91 0.58 3.62
N ALA A 88 -8.76 0.91 3.04
CA ALA A 88 -8.70 1.72 1.82
C ALA A 88 -9.35 1.02 0.61
N ASN A 89 -9.15 -0.30 0.45
CA ASN A 89 -9.86 -1.06 -0.58
C ASN A 89 -11.38 -1.00 -0.38
N ARG A 90 -11.88 -1.24 0.85
CA ARG A 90 -13.32 -1.15 1.16
C ARG A 90 -13.88 0.26 0.91
N TYR A 91 -13.12 1.30 1.24
CA TYR A 91 -13.50 2.68 0.96
C TYR A 91 -13.66 2.92 -0.54
N LEU A 92 -12.69 2.50 -1.35
CA LEU A 92 -12.75 2.64 -2.80
C LEU A 92 -13.84 1.78 -3.45
N ASP A 93 -14.14 0.61 -2.91
CA ASP A 93 -15.23 -0.23 -3.41
C ASP A 93 -16.59 0.43 -3.14
N LYS A 94 -16.77 1.05 -1.96
CA LYS A 94 -17.97 1.85 -1.64
C LYS A 94 -18.09 3.11 -2.51
N LYS A 95 -16.99 3.86 -2.68
CA LYS A 95 -16.97 5.09 -3.49
C LYS A 95 -17.04 4.82 -4.98
N SER A 96 -16.55 3.66 -5.41
CA SER A 96 -16.54 3.19 -6.80
C SER A 96 -16.08 4.26 -7.81
N PRO A 97 -14.95 4.97 -7.61
CA PRO A 97 -14.53 6.09 -8.45
C PRO A 97 -14.40 5.72 -9.94
N TRP A 98 -14.10 4.46 -10.22
CA TRP A 98 -14.03 3.89 -11.58
C TRP A 98 -15.34 3.93 -12.34
N LYS A 99 -16.47 3.87 -11.62
CA LYS A 99 -17.82 3.88 -12.20
C LYS A 99 -18.39 5.29 -12.18
N THR A 100 -18.14 6.04 -11.10
CA THR A 100 -18.75 7.35 -10.87
C THR A 100 -18.02 8.49 -11.55
N ILE A 101 -16.81 8.29 -12.09
CA ILE A 101 -16.01 9.34 -12.76
C ILE A 101 -16.76 10.11 -13.87
N GLU A 102 -17.62 9.42 -14.63
CA GLU A 102 -18.39 10.03 -15.72
C GLU A 102 -19.63 10.81 -15.22
N GLN A 103 -20.02 10.61 -13.96
CA GLN A 103 -21.20 11.21 -13.33
C GLN A 103 -20.80 12.35 -12.41
N ASP A 104 -19.80 12.11 -11.56
CA ASP A 104 -19.26 13.05 -10.60
C ASP A 104 -17.74 12.89 -10.55
N ARG A 105 -17.08 13.65 -11.41
CA ARG A 105 -15.62 13.67 -11.51
C ARG A 105 -14.97 14.16 -10.22
N GLN A 106 -15.63 15.08 -9.50
CA GLN A 106 -15.09 15.69 -8.28
C GLN A 106 -15.14 14.70 -7.11
N ALA A 107 -16.23 13.94 -6.96
CA ALA A 107 -16.30 12.87 -5.96
C ALA A 107 -15.24 11.79 -6.20
N SER A 108 -15.02 11.41 -7.47
CA SER A 108 -13.94 10.46 -7.83
C SER A 108 -12.55 11.04 -7.55
N ALA A 109 -12.33 12.31 -7.84
CA ALA A 109 -11.10 13.03 -7.50
C ALA A 109 -10.82 12.97 -5.99
N THR A 110 -11.83 13.30 -5.16
CA THR A 110 -11.73 13.24 -3.71
C THR A 110 -11.41 11.82 -3.22
N ALA A 111 -12.12 10.80 -3.71
CA ALA A 111 -11.91 9.43 -3.27
C ALA A 111 -10.50 8.91 -3.60
N LEU A 112 -9.98 9.24 -4.79
CA LEU A 112 -8.63 8.86 -5.20
C LEU A 112 -7.56 9.65 -4.45
N TYR A 113 -7.80 10.94 -4.18
CA TYR A 113 -6.93 11.75 -3.34
C TYR A 113 -6.78 11.13 -1.95
N VAL A 114 -7.89 10.77 -1.29
CA VAL A 114 -7.86 10.11 0.03
C VAL A 114 -7.09 8.79 -0.02
N ALA A 115 -7.31 7.97 -1.07
CA ALA A 115 -6.57 6.73 -1.23
C ALA A 115 -5.05 6.96 -1.43
N ILE A 116 -4.66 8.03 -2.12
CA ILE A 116 -3.25 8.45 -2.25
C ILE A 116 -2.66 8.83 -0.88
N LEU A 117 -3.40 9.53 -0.02
CA LEU A 117 -2.95 9.85 1.34
C LEU A 117 -2.67 8.57 2.15
N VAL A 118 -3.57 7.59 2.06
CA VAL A 118 -3.39 6.29 2.72
C VAL A 118 -2.20 5.53 2.15
N LEU A 119 -2.00 5.56 0.82
CA LEU A 119 -0.81 4.96 0.20
C LEU A 119 0.48 5.62 0.69
N SER A 120 0.50 6.94 0.89
CA SER A 120 1.66 7.62 1.46
C SER A 120 1.93 7.23 2.91
N CYS A 121 0.87 7.01 3.71
CA CYS A 121 1.01 6.44 5.05
C CYS A 121 1.59 5.02 4.99
N LEU A 122 1.05 4.15 4.13
CA LEU A 122 1.51 2.76 3.99
C LEU A 122 2.97 2.67 3.52
N LYS A 123 3.40 3.56 2.62
CA LYS A 123 4.80 3.73 2.23
C LYS A 123 5.71 3.83 3.45
N THR A 124 5.43 4.78 4.35
CA THR A 124 6.23 5.01 5.57
C THR A 124 6.08 3.84 6.54
N ALA A 125 4.84 3.42 6.83
CA ALA A 125 4.54 2.38 7.82
C ALA A 125 5.17 1.02 7.49
N LEU A 126 5.23 0.65 6.21
CA LEU A 126 5.80 -0.63 5.77
C LEU A 126 7.31 -0.56 5.50
N TYR A 127 7.94 0.61 5.56
CA TYR A 127 9.38 0.76 5.25
C TYR A 127 10.30 -0.14 6.10
N PRO A 128 10.08 -0.33 7.42
CA PRO A 128 10.90 -1.25 8.22
C PRO A 128 10.82 -2.72 7.80
N PHE A 129 9.78 -3.09 7.03
CA PHE A 129 9.52 -4.47 6.61
C PHE A 129 9.77 -4.70 5.12
N LEU A 130 9.47 -3.70 4.29
CA LEU A 130 9.47 -3.77 2.83
C LEU A 130 10.21 -2.54 2.24
N PRO A 131 11.48 -2.31 2.57
CA PRO A 131 12.19 -1.06 2.24
C PRO A 131 12.20 -0.77 0.74
N PHE A 132 12.39 -1.79 -0.10
CA PHE A 132 12.41 -1.62 -1.56
C PHE A 132 11.05 -1.28 -2.15
N SER A 133 9.97 -1.96 -1.71
CA SER A 133 8.62 -1.67 -2.19
C SER A 133 8.10 -0.34 -1.67
N SER A 134 8.45 0.04 -0.45
CA SER A 134 8.18 1.37 0.11
C SER A 134 8.92 2.46 -0.67
N GLN A 135 10.21 2.27 -0.97
CA GLN A 135 10.96 3.21 -1.80
C GLN A 135 10.38 3.33 -3.22
N LYS A 136 9.97 2.21 -3.81
CA LYS A 136 9.28 2.22 -5.11
C LYS A 136 7.97 3.00 -5.05
N LEU A 137 7.16 2.81 -4.01
CA LEU A 137 5.91 3.57 -3.84
C LEU A 137 6.19 5.06 -3.60
N HIS A 138 7.23 5.42 -2.85
CA HIS A 138 7.66 6.80 -2.65
C HIS A 138 7.89 7.52 -3.98
N GLN A 139 8.65 6.89 -4.88
CA GLN A 139 8.91 7.41 -6.22
C GLN A 139 7.64 7.47 -7.08
N LEU A 140 6.80 6.43 -7.02
CA LEU A 140 5.51 6.40 -7.75
C LEU A 140 4.50 7.44 -7.23
N LEU A 141 4.66 7.92 -6.00
CA LEU A 141 3.90 9.05 -5.44
C LEU A 141 4.50 10.40 -5.83
N GLY A 142 5.56 10.44 -6.63
CA GLY A 142 6.20 11.66 -7.13
C GLY A 142 7.19 12.30 -6.15
N PHE A 143 7.51 11.63 -5.04
CA PHE A 143 8.53 12.12 -4.12
C PHE A 143 9.95 11.87 -4.65
N LYS A 144 10.88 12.73 -4.22
CA LYS A 144 12.31 12.65 -4.51
C LYS A 144 13.06 12.25 -3.24
N GLY A 145 14.23 11.63 -3.40
CA GLY A 145 15.04 11.18 -2.27
C GLY A 145 14.63 9.79 -1.78
N GLU A 146 14.91 9.52 -0.51
CA GLU A 146 14.62 8.26 0.14
C GLU A 146 13.47 8.38 1.13
N VAL A 147 12.71 7.30 1.32
CA VAL A 147 11.66 7.23 2.36
C VAL A 147 12.22 7.57 3.74
N ALA A 148 13.48 7.20 4.00
CA ALA A 148 14.13 7.47 5.28
C ALA A 148 14.32 8.96 5.57
N ASP A 149 14.41 9.80 4.54
CA ASP A 149 14.58 11.25 4.67
C ASP A 149 13.33 11.90 5.31
N ASP A 150 12.14 11.33 5.07
CA ASP A 150 10.88 11.78 5.68
C ASP A 150 10.75 11.37 7.17
N GLY A 151 11.51 10.36 7.60
CA GLY A 151 11.39 9.75 8.93
C GLY A 151 10.02 9.10 9.19
N TRP A 152 9.68 8.92 10.47
CA TRP A 152 8.40 8.32 10.90
C TRP A 152 7.26 9.35 10.94
N GLN A 153 7.02 10.02 9.80
CA GLN A 153 6.00 11.06 9.68
C GLN A 153 5.14 10.86 8.43
N LEU A 154 3.96 11.47 8.45
CA LEU A 154 3.09 11.53 7.29
C LEU A 154 3.53 12.68 6.39
N HIS A 155 4.00 12.32 5.21
CA HIS A 155 4.28 13.26 4.14
C HIS A 155 3.29 13.00 3.02
N PHE A 156 2.41 13.96 2.73
CA PHE A 156 1.38 13.81 1.71
C PHE A 156 1.77 14.52 0.41
N PRO A 157 1.54 13.90 -0.76
CA PRO A 157 1.76 14.57 -2.02
C PRO A 157 0.68 15.66 -2.21
N SER A 158 1.08 16.82 -2.72
CA SER A 158 0.16 17.95 -2.92
C SER A 158 -0.75 17.71 -4.13
N PRO A 159 -1.99 18.23 -4.14
CA PRO A 159 -2.77 18.29 -5.36
C PRO A 159 -1.99 18.92 -6.52
N GLY A 160 -2.12 18.35 -7.71
CA GLY A 160 -1.36 18.76 -8.89
C GLY A 160 0.05 18.17 -8.99
N GLN A 161 0.58 17.52 -7.95
CA GLN A 161 1.88 16.84 -8.00
C GLN A 161 1.88 15.76 -9.08
N GLU A 162 2.91 15.74 -9.92
CA GLU A 162 3.10 14.74 -10.95
C GLU A 162 3.43 13.37 -10.36
N LEU A 163 2.78 12.34 -10.90
CA LEU A 163 2.93 10.94 -10.58
C LEU A 163 3.54 10.25 -11.81
N PRO A 164 4.68 9.55 -11.65
CA PRO A 164 5.26 8.77 -12.74
C PRO A 164 4.32 7.70 -13.28
N SER A 165 4.64 7.16 -14.46
CA SER A 165 3.89 6.04 -15.04
C SER A 165 3.84 4.87 -14.04
N PRO A 166 2.63 4.37 -13.72
CA PRO A 166 2.45 3.37 -12.68
C PRO A 166 3.04 2.02 -13.09
N THR A 167 3.70 1.37 -12.13
CA THR A 167 4.19 0.00 -12.27
C THR A 167 3.77 -0.85 -11.06
N PRO A 168 3.59 -2.17 -11.20
CA PRO A 168 3.25 -3.03 -10.07
C PRO A 168 4.30 -2.99 -8.96
N LEU A 169 3.88 -2.90 -7.69
CA LEU A 169 4.81 -2.92 -6.55
C LEU A 169 5.42 -4.31 -6.29
N PHE A 170 4.67 -5.37 -6.60
CA PHE A 170 5.04 -6.75 -6.33
C PHE A 170 4.78 -7.61 -7.58
N SER A 171 5.62 -8.62 -7.76
CA SER A 171 5.40 -9.69 -8.73
C SER A 171 4.71 -10.87 -8.05
N LYS A 172 3.78 -11.53 -8.74
CA LYS A 172 3.24 -12.81 -8.28
C LYS A 172 4.35 -13.84 -8.27
N LEU A 173 4.40 -14.66 -7.22
CA LEU A 173 5.26 -15.84 -7.17
C LEU A 173 4.52 -17.03 -7.77
N ASP A 174 5.19 -17.74 -8.67
CA ASP A 174 4.67 -18.97 -9.27
C ASP A 174 4.61 -20.08 -8.21
N GLU A 175 3.53 -20.85 -8.19
CA GLU A 175 3.41 -22.02 -7.31
C GLU A 175 4.46 -23.09 -7.63
N LYS A 176 4.98 -23.14 -8.87
CA LYS A 176 6.10 -24.01 -9.25
C LYS A 176 7.37 -23.72 -8.45
N LEU A 177 7.53 -22.49 -7.97
CA LEU A 177 8.65 -22.10 -7.11
C LEU A 177 8.65 -22.88 -5.78
N VAL A 178 7.48 -23.36 -5.32
CA VAL A 178 7.40 -24.22 -4.11
C VAL A 178 8.18 -25.50 -4.33
N GLU A 179 7.97 -26.18 -5.46
CA GLU A 179 8.62 -27.46 -5.75
C GLU A 179 10.12 -27.29 -5.98
N GLU A 180 10.51 -26.25 -6.72
CA GLU A 180 11.90 -25.91 -7.01
C GLU A 180 12.70 -25.62 -5.72
N GLU A 181 12.19 -24.74 -4.86
CA GLU A 181 12.91 -24.33 -3.64
C GLU A 181 12.82 -25.35 -2.50
N THR A 182 11.72 -26.12 -2.42
CA THR A 182 11.65 -27.28 -1.50
C THR A 182 12.67 -28.34 -1.90
N GLY A 183 12.84 -28.58 -3.20
CA GLY A 183 13.88 -29.48 -3.73
C GLY A 183 15.30 -29.02 -3.38
N ARG A 184 15.57 -27.71 -3.49
CA ARG A 184 16.87 -27.12 -3.11
C ARG A 184 17.16 -27.24 -1.62
N LEU A 185 16.20 -26.97 -0.74
CA LEU A 185 16.38 -27.13 0.70
C LEU A 185 16.58 -28.59 1.12
N GLY A 186 15.93 -29.53 0.43
CA GLY A 186 16.10 -30.97 0.64
C GLY A 186 17.51 -31.47 0.30
N GLN A 187 18.24 -30.78 -0.59
CA GLN A 187 19.61 -31.13 -0.98
C GLN A 187 20.69 -30.56 -0.05
N VAL A 188 20.37 -29.63 0.85
CA VAL A 188 21.34 -29.04 1.82
C VAL A 188 21.62 -29.97 3.02
N ARG A 189 21.01 -31.17 3.05
CA ARG A 189 21.39 -32.26 3.95
C ARG A 189 22.08 -33.37 3.16
N GLY A 190 23.35 -33.15 2.81
CA GLY A 190 24.24 -34.12 2.18
C GLY A 190 25.70 -33.75 2.44
#